data_AF-A0A2B5XB81-F1
#
_entry.id   AF-A0A2B5XB81-F1
#
_cell.length_a   1.000
_cell.length_b   1.000
_cell.length_c   1.000
_cell.angle_alpha   90.00
_cell.angle_beta   90.00
_cell.angle_gamma   90.00
#
_symmetry.space_group_name_H-M   'P 1'
#
loop_
_entity.id
_entity.type
_entity.pdbx_description
1 polymer ?
#
loop_
_entity_poly.entity_id
_entity_poly.type
_entity_poly.pdbx_seq_one_letter_code
_entity_poly.pdbx_strand_id
1 'polypeptide(L)' 'MAACEGLACVIFSAWPVGTVVTVTSRSGQIIGPATFTQFIPQNCAVILVEEDVLTPSSTNTIFISCEDIESITLTTP' A
#
# COMPACT_ATOMS: atom_id res chain seq x y z
N MET A 1 20.36 8.20 5.44
CA MET A 1 19.33 7.18 5.19
C MET A 1 18.24 7.45 6.21
N ALA A 2 17.15 8.12 5.81
CA ALA A 2 16.06 8.37 6.74
C ALA A 2 15.48 7.01 7.12
N ALA A 3 15.45 6.71 8.42
CA ALA A 3 14.65 5.58 8.90
C ALA A 3 13.22 5.85 8.45
N CYS A 4 12.53 4.86 7.90
CA CYS A 4 11.14 5.01 7.52
C CYS A 4 10.29 5.17 8.80
N GLU A 5 10.23 6.39 9.35
CA GLU A 5 9.60 6.67 10.65
C GLU A 5 8.07 6.85 10.54
N GLY A 6 7.53 6.78 9.31
CA GLY A 6 6.09 6.80 9.09
C GLY A 6 5.41 5.60 9.76
N LEU A 7 4.35 5.84 10.52
CA LEU A 7 3.54 4.81 11.16
C LEU A 7 3.06 3.76 10.13
N ALA A 8 2.74 4.20 8.92
CA ALA A 8 2.40 3.34 7.79
C ALA A 8 3.50 2.33 7.46
N CYS A 9 4.76 2.75 7.46
CA CYS A 9 5.90 1.87 7.16
C CYS A 9 6.12 0.81 8.24
N VAL A 10 5.91 1.17 9.51
CA VAL A 10 5.94 0.20 10.61
C VAL A 10 4.82 -0.83 10.45
N ILE A 11 3.63 -0.39 10.04
CA ILE A 11 2.49 -1.28 9.80
C ILE A 11 2.79 -2.23 8.62
N PHE A 12 3.20 -1.71 7.45
CA PHE A 12 3.50 -2.53 6.28
C PHE A 12 4.70 -3.46 6.46
N SER A 13 5.69 -3.07 7.27
CA SER A 13 6.80 -3.97 7.62
C SER A 13 6.40 -5.10 8.58
N ALA A 14 5.31 -4.93 9.34
CA ALA A 14 4.77 -5.96 10.23
C ALA A 14 3.67 -6.82 9.59
N TRP A 15 3.09 -6.38 8.46
CA TRP A 15 1.99 -7.08 7.81
C TRP A 15 2.45 -8.17 6.85
N PRO A 16 1.69 -9.28 6.76
CA PRO A 16 1.97 -10.31 5.78
C PRO A 16 1.56 -9.85 4.38
N VAL A 17 2.39 -10.20 3.40
CA VAL A 17 2.07 -10.10 1.96
C VAL A 17 0.80 -10.90 1.65
N GLY A 18 -0.05 -10.37 0.76
CA GLY A 18 -1.37 -10.90 0.44
C GLY A 18 -2.53 -10.24 1.19
N THR A 19 -2.26 -9.31 2.10
CA THR A 19 -3.30 -8.56 2.81
C THR A 19 -3.94 -7.51 1.89
N VAL A 20 -5.28 -7.47 1.80
CA VAL A 20 -6.01 -6.45 1.04
C VAL A 20 -6.21 -5.22 1.91
N VAL A 21 -5.79 -4.07 1.39
CA VAL A 21 -5.73 -2.81 2.12
C VAL A 21 -6.21 -1.68 1.23
N THR A 22 -6.79 -0.67 1.85
CA THR A 22 -7.08 0.62 1.22
C THR A 22 -6.18 1.65 1.88
N VAL A 23 -5.42 2.36 1.05
CA VAL A 23 -4.44 3.35 1.51
C VAL A 23 -4.96 4.74 1.17
N THR A 24 -4.97 5.64 2.15
CA THR A 24 -5.26 7.06 1.92
C THR A 24 -3.95 7.82 1.95
N SER A 25 -3.59 8.41 0.83
CA SER A 25 -2.47 9.33 0.73
C SER A 25 -2.79 10.65 1.45
N ARG A 26 -1.75 11.34 1.92
CA ARG A 26 -1.81 12.67 2.52
C ARG A 26 -2.37 13.73 1.57
N SER A 27 -2.35 13.46 0.27
CA SER A 27 -3.04 14.27 -0.74
C SER A 27 -4.58 14.10 -0.72
N GLY A 28 -5.11 13.21 0.12
CA GLY A 28 -6.52 12.83 0.14
C GLY A 28 -6.90 11.81 -0.94
N GLN A 29 -5.93 11.29 -1.69
CA GLN A 29 -6.18 10.25 -2.69
C GLN A 29 -6.33 8.89 -2.02
N ILE A 30 -7.40 8.19 -2.36
CA ILE A 30 -7.68 6.83 -1.88
C ILE A 30 -7.21 5.84 -2.96
N ILE A 31 -6.42 4.85 -2.55
CA ILE A 31 -5.83 3.80 -3.40
C ILE A 31 -6.32 2.46 -2.85
N GLY A 32 -7.03 1.68 -3.67
CA GLY A 32 -7.52 0.35 -3.32
C GLY A 32 -9.01 0.14 -3.54
N PRO A 33 -9.49 -1.10 -3.31
CA PRO A 33 -8.83 -2.20 -2.60
C PRO A 33 -7.62 -2.79 -3.34
N ALA A 34 -6.45 -2.78 -2.70
CA ALA A 34 -5.21 -3.27 -3.28
C ALA A 34 -4.55 -4.33 -2.40
N THR A 35 -3.94 -5.33 -3.02
CA THR A 35 -3.24 -6.41 -2.33
C THR A 35 -1.80 -6.00 -2.04
N PHE A 36 -1.42 -6.00 -0.77
CA PHE A 36 -0.04 -5.77 -0.38
C PHE A 36 0.85 -6.90 -0.87
N THR A 37 1.86 -6.59 -1.69
CA THR A 37 2.75 -7.59 -2.26
C THR A 37 4.13 -7.56 -1.65
N GLN A 38 4.71 -6.38 -1.46
CA GLN A 38 6.05 -6.25 -0.91
C GLN A 38 6.30 -4.85 -0.34
N PHE A 39 7.11 -4.78 0.71
CA PHE A 39 7.65 -3.54 1.27
C PHE A 39 9.14 -3.39 0.96
N ILE A 40 9.55 -2.21 0.46
CA ILE A 40 10.93 -1.87 0.12
C ILE A 40 11.48 -0.90 1.19
N PRO A 41 12.20 -1.40 2.21
CA PRO A 41 12.72 -0.56 3.29
C PRO A 41 13.84 0.39 2.84
N GLN A 42 14.49 0.13 1.71
CA GLN A 42 15.53 1.00 1.15
C GLN A 42 14.98 2.35 0.65
N ASN A 43 13.72 2.35 0.22
CA ASN A 43 13.04 3.50 -0.38
C ASN A 43 11.80 3.94 0.41
N CYS A 44 11.53 3.30 1.56
CA CYS A 44 10.30 3.48 2.33
C CYS A 44 9.03 3.34 1.45
N ALA A 45 9.07 2.44 0.47
CA ALA A 45 8.03 2.28 -0.54
C ALA A 45 7.29 0.95 -0.37
N VAL A 46 5.98 0.99 -0.58
CA VAL A 46 5.07 -0.15 -0.50
C VAL A 46 4.59 -0.46 -1.92
N ILE A 47 4.63 -1.74 -2.27
CA ILE A 47 4.10 -2.25 -3.52
C ILE A 47 2.73 -2.87 -3.23
N LEU A 48 1.73 -2.29 -3.87
CA LEU A 48 0.34 -2.72 -3.82
C LEU A 48 -0.08 -3.16 -5.21
N VAL A 49 -0.92 -4.16 -5.31
CA VAL A 49 -1.47 -4.63 -6.58
C VAL A 49 -2.99 -4.56 -6.51
N GLU A 50 -3.58 -3.64 -7.26
CA GLU A 50 -5.02 -3.59 -7.47
C GLU A 50 -5.41 -4.67 -8.49
N GLU A 51 -6.36 -5.52 -8.10
CA GLU A 51 -7.00 -6.45 -9.00
C GLU A 51 -8.31 -5.82 -9.45
N ASP A 52 -8.30 -5.19 -10.64
CA ASP A 52 -9.52 -4.64 -11.21
C ASP A 52 -10.40 -5.77 -11.76
N VAL A 53 -11.66 -5.79 -11.32
CA VAL A 53 -12.66 -6.79 -11.68
C VAL A 53 -13.24 -6.58 -13.09
N LEU A 54 -12.88 -5.50 -13.79
CA LEU A 54 -13.37 -5.22 -15.13
C LEU A 54 -12.45 -5.87 -16.18
N THR A 55 -13.01 -6.76 -16.98
CA THR A 55 -12.35 -7.36 -18.13
C THR A 55 -12.01 -6.29 -19.17
N PRO A 56 -10.75 -6.19 -19.65
CA PRO A 56 -9.62 -7.09 -19.42
C PRO A 56 -8.92 -6.84 -18.07
N SER A 57 -8.67 -7.93 -17.32
CA SER A 57 -8.00 -7.92 -16.02
C SER A 57 -6.72 -7.11 -16.09
N SER A 58 -6.77 -5.88 -15.61
CA SER A 58 -5.64 -4.98 -15.59
C SER A 58 -5.05 -5.05 -14.19
N THR A 59 -3.93 -5.77 -14.06
CA THR A 59 -3.17 -5.81 -12.82
C THR A 59 -2.45 -4.47 -12.67
N ASN A 60 -3.03 -3.56 -11.90
CA ASN A 60 -2.41 -2.25 -11.67
C ASN A 60 -1.46 -2.36 -10.48
N THR A 61 -0.16 -2.21 -10.72
CA THR A 61 0.84 -2.21 -9.64
C THR A 61 1.08 -0.78 -9.20
N ILE A 62 0.75 -0.47 -7.95
CA ILE A 62 0.89 0.84 -7.35
C ILE A 62 2.11 0.85 -6.45
N PHE A 63 2.93 1.88 -6.63
CA PHE A 63 4.09 2.15 -5.80
C PHE A 63 3.80 3.41 -5.01
N ILE A 64 3.69 3.29 -3.69
CA ILE A 64 3.45 4.42 -2.79
C ILE A 64 4.49 4.46 -1.67
N SER A 65 5.03 5.64 -1.41
CA SER A 65 5.91 5.86 -0.26
C SER A 65 5.10 5.90 1.02
N CYS A 66 5.53 5.21 2.07
CA CYS A 66 4.87 5.25 3.37
C CYS A 66 4.80 6.65 3.98
N GLU A 67 5.73 7.52 3.62
CA GLU A 67 5.79 8.90 4.09
C GLU A 67 4.64 9.75 3.54
N ASP A 68 4.12 9.36 2.37
CA ASP A 68 2.95 9.96 1.73
C ASP A 68 1.64 9.32 2.21
N ILE A 69 1.69 8.25 3.00
CA ILE A 69 0.49 7.59 3.53
C ILE A 69 0.03 8.29 4.79
N GLU A 70 -1.23 8.73 4.79
CA GLU A 70 -1.86 9.33 5.95
C GLU A 70 -2.58 8.27 6.81
N SER A 71 -3.28 7.34 6.17
CA SER A 71 -3.98 6.26 6.88
C SER A 71 -4.08 4.98 6.04
N ILE A 72 -4.21 3.85 6.74
CA ILE A 72 -4.45 2.54 6.14
C ILE A 72 -5.72 1.96 6.74
N THR A 73 -6.63 1.54 5.87
CA THR A 73 -7.85 0.85 6.24
C THR A 73 -7.73 -0.60 5.78
N LEU A 74 -7.93 -1.54 6.71
CA LEU A 74 -8.03 -2.96 6.38
C LEU A 74 -9.38 -3.22 5.75
N THR A 75 -9.37 -3.71 4.53
CA THR A 75 -10.56 -4.14 3.81
C THR A 75 -10.62 -5.66 3.94
N THR A 76 -11.14 -6.15 5.07
CA THR A 76 -11.49 -7.57 5.21
C THR A 76 -12.76 -7.83 4.40
N PRO A 77 -12.80 -8.87 3.56
CA PRO A 77 -14.02 -9.28 2.87
C PRO A 77 -15.12 -9.71 3.85
#